data_AF-A0A9W8M1W6-F1
#
_entry.id   AF-A0A9W8M1W6-F1
#
_cell.length_a   1.000
_cell.length_b   1.000
_cell.length_c   1.000
_cell.angle_alpha   90.00
_cell.angle_beta   90.00
_cell.angle_gamma   90.00
#
_symmetry.space_group_name_H-M   'P 1'
#
loop_
_entity.id
_entity.type
_entity.pdbx_description
1 polymer ?
#
loop_
_entity_poly.entity_id
_entity_poly.type
_entity_poly.pdbx_seq_one_letter_code
_entity_poly.pdbx_strand_id
1 'polypeptide(L)'
;MDKYIRPYPETPLDGRRVTPHLRDVRLKVLEDIDAFIRQREYGKASDLLLTMVCTGSLLMKDIWKPLLGVLRQQDPQNRSLSSILDVLIVGVSSMGPNDVAMEQFFAALESNYDDAYRIMLGFSSDLGSKLPAAHGYLGVLIACLRELELRQTLGKQNIPDHHVFKYSEFAQFVLTKEENQRTKYTLKNAQQHLEQALKQDKQSDFFVPYYVQVLIALDKYDEAVSVLQRRYAQEKSIHILRMLISLDPREPVDQVAYMLDYLEMDPYESRWFDKFISSQLDNLENVSVDILKRLLLIIINRIELGDTFESSKWKYLATIVKFLSHEHKDILNSTMDQRLQWWHTMYFDESTFRDAEITDRVVYTAVCAQQLVDLEPEDPIYKILCGDDLSEEQASFVNDHIV
;
A
#
# COMPACT_ATOMS: atom_id res chain seq x y z
N MET A 1 31.60 -35.46 29.68
CA MET A 1 31.75 -36.83 29.14
C MET A 1 30.40 -37.51 29.25
N ASP A 2 30.07 -38.31 28.23
CA ASP A 2 28.95 -39.24 28.12
C ASP A 2 27.54 -38.72 27.75
N LYS A 3 27.36 -38.62 26.43
CA LYS A 3 26.40 -39.40 25.61
C LYS A 3 24.96 -39.54 26.15
N TYR A 4 24.11 -38.58 25.78
CA TYR A 4 22.69 -38.88 25.53
C TYR A 4 22.54 -39.35 24.07
N ILE A 5 22.58 -40.67 23.90
CA ILE A 5 22.14 -41.35 22.68
C ILE A 5 20.61 -41.28 22.69
N ARG A 6 20.03 -40.52 21.74
CA ARG A 6 18.60 -40.67 21.44
C ARG A 6 18.39 -41.98 20.66
N PRO A 7 17.32 -42.74 20.94
CA PRO A 7 17.05 -43.97 20.21
C PRO A 7 16.67 -43.63 18.77
N TYR A 8 17.16 -44.44 17.83
CA TYR A 8 16.62 -44.47 16.47
C TYR A 8 15.11 -44.73 16.53
N PRO A 9 14.28 -44.01 15.75
CA PRO A 9 12.92 -44.43 15.54
C PRO A 9 12.94 -45.78 14.83
N GLU A 10 12.13 -46.69 15.37
CA GLU A 10 11.92 -48.05 14.91
C GLU A 10 11.67 -48.10 13.41
N THR A 11 12.31 -49.09 12.77
CA THR A 11 12.06 -49.45 11.38
C THR A 11 10.59 -49.82 11.23
N PRO A 12 9.85 -49.27 10.24
CA PRO A 12 8.51 -49.75 9.95
C PRO A 12 8.61 -51.17 9.40
N LEU A 13 8.21 -52.14 10.21
CA LEU A 13 7.87 -53.49 9.80
C LEU A 13 6.51 -53.46 9.11
N ASP A 14 6.45 -52.90 7.90
CA ASP A 14 5.43 -53.29 6.94
C ASP A 14 5.94 -53.01 5.51
N GLY A 15 6.06 -54.08 4.73
CA GLY A 15 6.74 -54.15 3.44
C GLY A 15 6.02 -53.46 2.28
N ARG A 16 5.27 -52.38 2.53
CA ARG A 16 4.77 -51.50 1.48
C ARG A 16 5.72 -50.32 1.39
N ARG A 17 6.65 -50.38 0.43
CA ARG A 17 7.38 -49.19 -0.02
C ARG A 17 6.34 -48.15 -0.42
N VAL A 18 6.10 -47.16 0.45
CA VAL A 18 5.40 -45.93 0.09
C VAL A 18 6.22 -45.35 -1.04
N THR A 19 5.77 -45.55 -2.27
CA THR A 19 6.43 -44.98 -3.43
C THR A 19 6.07 -43.50 -3.33
N PRO A 20 7.04 -42.60 -3.03
CA PRO A 20 6.71 -41.19 -2.94
C PRO A 20 6.06 -40.80 -4.26
N HIS A 21 4.92 -40.12 -4.19
CA HIS A 21 4.17 -39.77 -5.37
C HIS A 21 5.12 -38.97 -6.27
N LEU A 22 5.16 -39.24 -7.57
CA LEU A 22 6.09 -38.58 -8.51
C LEU A 22 6.06 -37.03 -8.38
N ARG A 23 4.91 -36.50 -7.97
CA ARG A 23 4.67 -35.10 -7.65
C ARG A 23 5.50 -34.60 -6.45
N ASP A 24 5.58 -35.38 -5.38
CA ASP A 24 6.28 -35.03 -4.15
C ASP A 24 7.80 -35.04 -4.36
N VAL A 25 8.28 -35.99 -5.17
CA VAL A 25 9.69 -36.03 -5.59
C VAL A 25 10.04 -34.81 -6.43
N ARG A 26 9.16 -34.40 -7.37
CA ARG A 26 9.36 -33.21 -8.20
C ARG A 26 9.38 -31.92 -7.39
N LEU A 27 8.42 -31.76 -6.46
CA LEU A 27 8.36 -30.59 -5.58
C LEU A 27 9.62 -30.49 -4.72
N LYS A 28 10.03 -31.61 -4.11
CA LYS A 28 11.25 -31.65 -3.31
C LYS A 28 12.50 -31.28 -4.12
N VAL A 29 12.61 -31.76 -5.36
CA VAL A 29 13.75 -31.41 -6.23
C VAL A 29 13.75 -29.91 -6.56
N LEU A 30 12.59 -29.30 -6.81
CA LEU A 30 12.50 -27.84 -7.03
C LEU A 30 12.85 -27.06 -5.76
N GLU A 31 12.39 -27.50 -4.60
CA GLU A 31 12.74 -26.91 -3.29
C GLU A 31 14.24 -27.02 -3.01
N ASP A 32 14.86 -28.16 -3.32
CA ASP A 32 16.31 -28.37 -3.17
C ASP A 32 17.11 -27.45 -4.11
N ILE A 33 16.66 -27.26 -5.36
CA ILE A 33 17.28 -26.31 -6.30
C ILE A 33 17.19 -24.87 -5.75
N ASP A 34 16.01 -24.45 -5.29
CA ASP A 34 15.81 -23.12 -4.71
C ASP A 34 16.64 -22.92 -3.44
N ALA A 35 16.76 -23.94 -2.60
CA ALA A 35 17.61 -23.92 -1.41
C ALA A 35 19.08 -23.73 -1.78
N PHE A 36 19.59 -24.45 -2.79
CA PHE A 36 20.95 -24.26 -3.29
C PHE A 36 21.18 -22.86 -3.85
N ILE A 37 20.20 -22.29 -4.59
CA ILE A 37 20.29 -20.91 -5.08
C ILE A 37 20.39 -19.92 -3.90
N ARG A 38 19.52 -20.04 -2.89
CA ARG A 38 19.53 -19.16 -1.71
C ARG A 38 20.82 -19.27 -0.90
N GLN A 39 21.42 -20.46 -0.85
CA GLN A 39 22.69 -20.73 -0.18
C GLN A 39 23.91 -20.36 -1.04
N ARG A 40 23.71 -19.83 -2.25
CA ARG A 40 24.75 -19.49 -3.23
C ARG A 40 25.57 -20.70 -3.71
N GLU A 41 25.02 -21.90 -3.61
CA GLU A 41 25.62 -23.15 -4.09
C GLU A 41 25.27 -23.40 -5.57
N TYR A 42 25.58 -22.44 -6.44
CA TYR A 42 25.11 -22.42 -7.84
C TYR A 42 25.59 -23.60 -8.69
N GLY A 43 26.77 -24.16 -8.38
CA GLY A 43 27.25 -25.38 -9.05
C GLY A 43 26.33 -26.57 -8.80
N LYS A 44 25.91 -26.78 -7.54
CA LYS A 44 24.99 -27.87 -7.19
C LYS A 44 23.60 -27.64 -7.78
N ALA A 45 23.12 -26.40 -7.77
CA ALA A 45 21.86 -26.04 -8.43
C ALA A 45 21.91 -26.32 -9.94
N SER A 46 23.01 -25.97 -10.61
CA SER A 46 23.23 -26.20 -12.05
C SER A 46 23.29 -27.69 -12.38
N ASP A 47 24.05 -28.47 -11.61
CA ASP A 47 24.20 -29.92 -11.80
C ASP A 47 22.86 -30.64 -11.61
N LEU A 48 22.09 -30.24 -10.60
CA LEU A 48 20.77 -30.80 -10.32
C LEU A 48 19.78 -30.43 -11.43
N LEU A 49 19.77 -29.17 -11.90
CA LEU A 49 18.96 -28.73 -13.04
C LEU A 49 19.29 -29.52 -14.31
N LEU A 50 20.57 -29.64 -14.66
CA LEU A 50 21.03 -30.37 -15.84
C LEU A 50 20.65 -31.86 -15.75
N THR A 51 20.81 -32.47 -14.57
CA THR A 51 20.44 -33.86 -14.34
C THR A 51 18.93 -34.06 -14.55
N MET A 52 18.10 -33.14 -14.05
CA MET A 52 16.64 -33.23 -14.22
C MET A 52 16.19 -33.03 -15.66
N VAL A 53 16.85 -32.14 -16.41
CA VAL A 53 16.62 -31.95 -17.86
C VAL A 53 17.01 -33.20 -18.64
N CYS A 54 18.25 -33.68 -18.45
CA CYS A 54 18.78 -34.82 -19.22
C CYS A 54 18.05 -36.13 -18.94
N THR A 55 17.50 -36.30 -17.73
CA THR A 55 16.70 -37.48 -17.35
C THR A 55 15.25 -37.38 -17.80
N GLY A 56 14.80 -36.23 -18.32
CA GLY A 56 13.40 -35.98 -18.68
C GLY A 56 12.45 -35.97 -17.47
N SER A 57 12.98 -35.88 -16.25
CA SER A 57 12.21 -35.96 -15.00
C SER A 57 11.37 -34.70 -14.77
N LEU A 58 11.88 -33.55 -15.24
CA LEU A 58 11.22 -32.25 -15.26
C LEU A 58 11.19 -31.69 -16.68
N LEU A 59 10.10 -31.00 -17.04
CA LEU A 59 9.97 -30.31 -18.33
C LEU A 59 10.54 -28.89 -18.22
N MET A 60 10.88 -28.26 -19.35
CA MET A 60 11.39 -26.88 -19.36
C MET A 60 10.46 -25.89 -18.61
N LYS A 61 9.15 -26.12 -18.71
CA LYS A 61 8.11 -25.36 -18.01
C LYS A 61 8.20 -25.42 -16.47
N ASP A 62 8.80 -26.48 -15.93
CA ASP A 62 8.91 -26.70 -14.48
C ASP A 62 10.21 -26.10 -13.91
N ILE A 63 11.21 -25.86 -14.76
CA ILE A 63 12.57 -25.50 -14.34
C ILE A 63 13.02 -24.11 -14.80
N TRP A 64 12.28 -23.45 -15.68
CA TRP A 64 12.74 -22.18 -16.27
C TRP A 64 12.95 -21.07 -15.23
N LYS A 65 12.10 -20.97 -14.19
CA LYS A 65 12.28 -19.99 -13.08
C LYS A 65 13.56 -20.26 -12.29
N PRO A 66 13.79 -21.48 -11.76
CA PRO A 66 15.06 -21.81 -11.12
C PRO A 66 16.28 -21.65 -12.03
N LEU A 67 16.17 -22.01 -13.31
CA LEU A 67 17.24 -21.84 -14.31
C LEU A 67 17.61 -20.36 -14.49
N LEU A 68 16.62 -19.47 -14.65
CA LEU A 68 16.87 -18.03 -14.69
C LEU A 68 17.50 -17.52 -13.39
N GLY A 69 17.09 -18.05 -12.24
CA GLY A 69 17.67 -17.72 -10.93
C GLY A 69 19.16 -18.04 -10.86
N VAL A 70 19.58 -19.21 -11.36
CA VAL A 70 21.00 -19.60 -11.45
C VAL A 70 21.76 -18.70 -12.44
N LEU A 71 21.18 -18.46 -13.62
CA LEU A 71 21.81 -17.66 -14.67
C LEU A 71 22.06 -16.22 -14.25
N ARG A 72 21.09 -15.56 -13.59
CA ARG A 72 21.23 -14.19 -13.07
C ARG A 72 22.36 -14.06 -12.04
N GLN A 73 22.68 -15.14 -11.33
CA GLN A 73 23.77 -15.15 -10.35
C GLN A 73 25.13 -15.43 -10.99
N GLN A 74 25.17 -16.17 -12.10
CA GLN A 74 26.39 -16.49 -12.85
C GLN A 74 26.79 -15.40 -13.85
N ASP A 75 25.81 -14.67 -14.39
CA ASP A 75 26.01 -13.52 -15.28
C ASP A 75 25.23 -12.31 -14.74
N PRO A 76 25.76 -11.62 -13.70
CA PRO A 76 25.09 -10.46 -13.09
C PRO A 76 24.89 -9.29 -14.05
N GLN A 77 25.57 -9.31 -15.20
CA GLN A 77 25.48 -8.29 -16.25
C GLN A 77 24.41 -8.62 -17.29
N ASN A 78 23.67 -9.72 -17.11
CA ASN A 78 22.56 -10.17 -17.96
C ASN A 78 22.90 -10.27 -19.46
N ARG A 79 24.18 -10.45 -19.84
CA ARG A 79 24.63 -10.41 -21.25
C ARG A 79 24.11 -11.59 -22.07
N SER A 80 23.97 -12.74 -21.43
CA SER A 80 23.51 -13.99 -22.06
C SER A 80 22.00 -14.23 -21.92
N LEU A 81 21.33 -13.48 -21.03
CA LEU A 81 19.96 -13.73 -20.59
C LEU A 81 18.93 -13.64 -21.74
N SER A 82 19.08 -12.67 -22.65
CA SER A 82 18.16 -12.49 -23.78
C SER A 82 18.07 -13.72 -24.69
N SER A 83 19.22 -14.27 -25.10
CA SER A 83 19.27 -15.45 -25.99
C SER A 83 18.67 -16.70 -25.35
N ILE A 84 18.78 -16.82 -24.03
CA ILE A 84 18.21 -17.94 -23.28
C ILE A 84 16.70 -17.76 -23.14
N LEU A 85 16.23 -16.54 -22.88
CA LEU A 85 14.80 -16.23 -22.84
C LEU A 85 14.12 -16.47 -24.20
N ASP A 86 14.77 -16.15 -25.32
CA ASP A 86 14.26 -16.48 -26.66
C ASP A 86 14.06 -18.00 -26.84
N VAL A 87 15.05 -18.81 -26.42
CA VAL A 87 14.96 -20.28 -26.45
C VAL A 87 13.86 -20.79 -25.53
N LEU A 88 13.70 -20.19 -24.34
CA LEU A 88 12.66 -20.56 -23.38
C LEU A 88 11.26 -20.23 -23.91
N ILE A 89 11.07 -19.08 -24.58
CA ILE A 89 9.78 -18.71 -25.17
C ILE A 89 9.37 -19.74 -26.25
N VAL A 90 10.30 -20.15 -27.10
CA VAL A 90 10.04 -21.19 -28.11
C VAL A 90 9.75 -22.54 -27.44
N GLY A 91 10.55 -22.90 -26.42
CA GLY A 91 10.47 -24.20 -25.74
C GLY A 91 9.29 -24.37 -24.77
N VAL A 92 8.70 -23.29 -24.27
CA VAL A 92 7.61 -23.29 -23.26
C VAL A 92 6.26 -22.87 -23.88
N SER A 93 6.21 -22.73 -25.21
CA SER A 93 5.08 -22.28 -26.04
C SER A 93 3.70 -22.94 -25.75
N SER A 94 3.66 -24.09 -25.06
CA SER A 94 2.42 -24.81 -24.68
C SER A 94 1.78 -24.39 -23.35
N MET A 95 2.44 -23.60 -22.49
CA MET A 95 1.95 -23.23 -21.14
C MET A 95 1.37 -21.81 -21.05
N GLY A 96 1.24 -21.10 -22.18
CA GLY A 96 0.98 -19.68 -22.16
C GLY A 96 2.32 -18.92 -22.00
N PRO A 97 2.78 -18.19 -23.01
CA PRO A 97 4.10 -17.55 -23.06
C PRO A 97 4.27 -16.37 -22.08
N ASN A 98 3.34 -16.20 -21.13
CA ASN A 98 3.09 -14.93 -20.49
C ASN A 98 4.20 -14.57 -19.50
N ASP A 99 4.52 -15.46 -18.57
CA ASP A 99 5.53 -15.19 -17.55
C ASP A 99 6.93 -15.02 -18.17
N VAL A 100 7.30 -15.88 -19.12
CA VAL A 100 8.64 -15.82 -19.75
C VAL A 100 8.78 -14.60 -20.67
N ALA A 101 7.74 -14.25 -21.44
CA ALA A 101 7.74 -13.03 -22.25
C ALA A 101 7.76 -11.76 -21.39
N MET A 102 7.05 -11.77 -20.24
CA MET A 102 7.14 -10.69 -19.26
C MET A 102 8.55 -10.57 -18.67
N GLU A 103 9.21 -11.67 -18.35
CA GLU A 103 10.62 -11.65 -17.89
C GLU A 103 11.58 -11.15 -18.98
N GLN A 104 11.34 -11.48 -20.25
CA GLN A 104 12.09 -10.93 -21.38
C GLN A 104 11.91 -9.42 -21.50
N PHE A 105 10.68 -8.95 -21.35
CA PHE A 105 10.39 -7.53 -21.28
C PHE A 105 11.12 -6.84 -20.12
N PHE A 106 11.06 -7.38 -18.91
CA PHE A 106 11.74 -6.79 -17.75
C PHE A 106 13.27 -6.79 -17.91
N ALA A 107 13.86 -7.86 -18.46
CA ALA A 107 15.29 -7.89 -18.78
C ALA A 107 15.67 -6.85 -19.85
N ALA A 108 14.81 -6.64 -20.85
CA ALA A 108 15.03 -5.61 -21.87
C ALA A 108 14.92 -4.19 -21.29
N LEU A 109 14.03 -3.95 -20.32
CA LEU A 109 13.92 -2.65 -19.64
C LEU A 109 15.20 -2.23 -18.91
N GLU A 110 15.98 -3.18 -18.39
CA GLU A 110 17.24 -2.91 -17.71
C GLU A 110 18.37 -2.48 -18.67
N SER A 111 18.26 -2.83 -19.95
CA SER A 111 19.33 -2.66 -20.93
C SER A 111 18.99 -1.63 -22.01
N ASN A 112 17.83 -1.73 -22.63
CA ASN A 112 17.42 -0.87 -23.74
C ASN A 112 15.89 -0.73 -23.82
N TYR A 113 15.40 0.49 -23.58
CA TYR A 113 13.97 0.78 -23.59
C TYR A 113 13.30 0.61 -24.97
N ASP A 114 14.03 0.84 -26.08
CA ASP A 114 13.48 0.62 -27.43
C ASP A 114 13.30 -0.87 -27.73
N ASP A 115 14.17 -1.73 -27.18
CA ASP A 115 14.03 -3.19 -27.29
C ASP A 115 12.85 -3.67 -26.45
N ALA A 116 12.74 -3.18 -25.20
CA ALA A 116 11.61 -3.47 -24.33
C ALA A 116 10.28 -3.07 -24.98
N TYR A 117 10.24 -1.91 -25.64
CA TYR A 117 9.06 -1.45 -26.38
C TYR A 117 8.70 -2.39 -27.52
N ARG A 118 9.66 -2.79 -28.36
CA ARG A 118 9.39 -3.70 -29.48
C ARG A 118 8.90 -5.07 -29.01
N ILE A 119 9.53 -5.62 -27.96
CA ILE A 119 9.17 -6.91 -27.36
C ILE A 119 7.74 -6.85 -26.82
N MET A 120 7.43 -5.83 -26.01
CA MET A 120 6.11 -5.68 -25.40
C MET A 120 5.03 -5.36 -26.44
N LEU A 121 5.33 -4.57 -27.46
CA LEU A 121 4.42 -4.28 -28.56
C LEU A 121 4.03 -5.55 -29.33
N GLY A 122 5.02 -6.38 -29.70
CA GLY A 122 4.77 -7.67 -30.34
C GLY A 122 3.98 -8.60 -29.43
N PHE A 123 4.40 -8.73 -28.17
CA PHE A 123 3.71 -9.56 -27.18
C PHE A 123 2.25 -9.16 -26.98
N SER A 124 1.96 -7.88 -26.79
CA SER A 124 0.58 -7.37 -26.61
C SER A 124 -0.29 -7.48 -27.88
N SER A 125 0.32 -7.56 -29.07
CA SER A 125 -0.42 -7.73 -30.33
C SER A 125 -0.76 -9.19 -30.62
N ASP A 126 0.08 -10.12 -30.17
CA ASP A 126 -0.04 -11.54 -30.45
C ASP A 126 -0.54 -12.31 -29.21
N LEU A 127 0.39 -12.92 -28.50
CA LEU A 127 0.14 -13.91 -27.45
C LEU A 127 -0.45 -13.28 -26.17
N GLY A 128 -0.08 -12.02 -25.90
CA GLY A 128 -0.52 -11.22 -24.77
C GLY A 128 -1.73 -10.34 -25.03
N SER A 129 -2.38 -10.45 -26.19
CA SER A 129 -3.54 -9.60 -26.58
C SER A 129 -4.75 -9.65 -25.66
N LYS A 130 -4.85 -10.68 -24.82
CA LYS A 130 -5.91 -10.83 -23.81
C LYS A 130 -5.40 -10.64 -22.38
N LEU A 131 -4.13 -10.26 -22.21
CA LEU A 131 -3.50 -10.11 -20.91
C LEU A 131 -3.53 -8.65 -20.47
N PRO A 132 -4.21 -8.35 -19.36
CA PRO A 132 -4.25 -7.02 -18.79
C PRO A 132 -2.84 -6.46 -18.56
N ALA A 133 -1.93 -7.30 -18.04
CA ALA A 133 -0.54 -6.93 -17.77
C ALA A 133 0.21 -6.49 -19.03
N ALA A 134 0.04 -7.18 -20.17
CA ALA A 134 0.74 -6.84 -21.41
C ALA A 134 0.35 -5.43 -21.89
N HIS A 135 -0.96 -5.15 -21.94
CA HIS A 135 -1.46 -3.83 -22.31
C HIS A 135 -1.08 -2.77 -21.26
N GLY A 136 -1.20 -3.09 -19.97
CA GLY A 136 -0.93 -2.15 -18.90
C GLY A 136 0.54 -1.69 -18.89
N TYR A 137 1.48 -2.64 -18.90
CA TYR A 137 2.90 -2.33 -18.94
C TYR A 137 3.33 -1.64 -20.24
N LEU A 138 2.73 -1.98 -21.38
CA LEU A 138 2.99 -1.27 -22.63
C LEU A 138 2.55 0.20 -22.55
N GLY A 139 1.35 0.45 -22.00
CA GLY A 139 0.84 1.80 -21.82
C GLY A 139 1.71 2.64 -20.89
N VAL A 140 2.16 2.06 -19.77
CA VAL A 140 3.13 2.69 -18.86
C VAL A 140 4.44 3.00 -19.59
N LEU A 141 4.99 2.03 -20.33
CA LEU A 141 6.25 2.21 -21.07
C LEU A 141 6.15 3.33 -22.11
N ILE A 142 5.06 3.38 -22.89
CA ILE A 142 4.84 4.43 -23.89
C ILE A 142 4.85 5.82 -23.23
N ALA A 143 4.17 5.95 -22.08
CA ALA A 143 4.14 7.19 -21.31
C ALA A 143 5.55 7.58 -20.82
N CYS A 144 6.31 6.64 -20.26
CA CYS A 144 7.69 6.88 -19.82
C CYS A 144 8.63 7.27 -20.97
N LEU A 145 8.55 6.56 -22.11
CA LEU A 145 9.37 6.81 -23.29
C LEU A 145 9.09 8.18 -23.91
N ARG A 146 7.82 8.60 -23.94
CA ARG A 146 7.44 9.97 -24.34
C ARG A 146 8.15 11.00 -23.47
N GLU A 147 8.06 10.87 -22.15
CA GLU A 147 8.69 11.83 -21.23
C GLU A 147 10.22 11.85 -21.39
N LEU A 148 10.84 10.69 -21.64
CA LEU A 148 12.25 10.61 -21.95
C LEU A 148 12.61 11.38 -23.23
N GLU A 149 11.85 11.19 -24.31
CA GLU A 149 12.04 11.87 -25.60
C GLU A 149 11.85 13.38 -25.48
N LEU A 150 10.84 13.83 -24.72
CA LEU A 150 10.61 15.25 -24.42
C LEU A 150 11.80 15.86 -23.68
N ARG A 151 12.31 15.18 -22.65
CA ARG A 151 13.48 15.64 -21.88
C ARG A 151 14.74 15.74 -22.74
N GLN A 152 14.93 14.81 -23.67
CA GLN A 152 16.05 14.84 -24.61
C GLN A 152 15.91 15.99 -25.62
N THR A 153 14.70 16.27 -26.09
CA THR A 153 14.43 17.28 -27.13
C THR A 153 14.42 18.70 -26.58
N LEU A 154 13.84 18.93 -25.39
CA LEU A 154 13.72 20.25 -24.78
C LEU A 154 14.93 20.64 -23.91
N GLY A 155 15.71 19.66 -23.46
CA GLY A 155 16.76 19.86 -22.46
C GLY A 155 16.20 20.03 -21.04
N LYS A 156 17.00 19.66 -20.03
CA LYS A 156 16.58 19.63 -18.60
C LYS A 156 16.06 20.97 -18.05
N GLN A 157 16.39 22.10 -18.67
CA GLN A 157 16.04 23.45 -18.19
C GLN A 157 14.77 24.04 -18.83
N ASN A 158 14.25 23.45 -19.91
CA ASN A 158 13.07 23.97 -20.62
C ASN A 158 11.86 23.02 -20.57
N ILE A 159 11.83 22.08 -19.63
CA ILE A 159 10.61 21.28 -19.41
C ILE A 159 9.58 22.24 -18.81
N PRO A 160 8.42 22.46 -19.46
CA PRO A 160 7.39 23.33 -18.92
C PRO A 160 7.01 22.86 -17.51
N ASP A 161 6.86 23.80 -16.58
CA ASP A 161 6.43 23.54 -15.19
C ASP A 161 5.02 22.94 -15.08
N HIS A 162 4.36 22.66 -16.21
CA HIS A 162 3.03 22.06 -16.35
C HIS A 162 3.04 20.55 -16.14
N HIS A 163 3.55 20.16 -14.97
CA HIS A 163 3.58 18.80 -14.48
C HIS A 163 2.27 18.45 -13.79
N VAL A 164 1.67 17.32 -14.19
CA VAL A 164 0.35 16.90 -13.70
C VAL A 164 0.34 16.65 -12.18
N PHE A 165 1.46 16.15 -11.64
CA PHE A 165 1.55 15.71 -10.25
C PHE A 165 2.93 15.96 -9.62
N LYS A 166 3.56 17.12 -9.89
CA LYS A 166 4.93 17.46 -9.46
C LYS A 166 5.25 17.18 -7.97
N TYR A 167 4.23 17.10 -7.12
CA TYR A 167 4.32 16.89 -5.67
C TYR A 167 3.41 15.78 -5.13
N SER A 168 2.84 14.93 -5.99
CA SER A 168 2.03 13.80 -5.55
C SER A 168 2.93 12.61 -5.26
N GLU A 169 2.80 12.03 -4.06
CA GLU A 169 3.44 10.75 -3.70
C GLU A 169 3.01 9.59 -4.62
N PHE A 170 1.97 9.80 -5.44
CA PHE A 170 1.36 8.80 -6.33
C PHE A 170 1.92 8.87 -7.75
N ALA A 171 2.62 9.94 -8.11
CA ALA A 171 3.32 10.04 -9.38
C ALA A 171 4.63 9.27 -9.31
N GLN A 172 4.60 7.98 -9.66
CA GLN A 172 5.83 7.22 -9.88
C GLN A 172 6.70 7.86 -10.98
N PHE A 173 6.09 8.63 -11.88
CA PHE A 173 6.77 9.55 -12.76
C PHE A 173 5.86 10.73 -13.10
N VAL A 174 6.49 11.85 -13.47
CA VAL A 174 5.79 13.11 -13.74
C VAL A 174 5.54 13.22 -15.24
N LEU A 175 4.26 13.27 -15.63
CA LEU A 175 3.85 13.52 -17.01
C LEU A 175 3.76 15.02 -17.31
N THR A 176 4.26 15.43 -18.47
CA THR A 176 4.07 16.77 -19.04
C THR A 176 2.83 16.75 -19.93
N LYS A 177 2.00 17.79 -19.86
CA LYS A 177 0.78 17.90 -20.70
C LYS A 177 1.09 17.73 -22.19
N GLU A 178 0.14 17.21 -22.96
CA GLU A 178 0.26 17.10 -24.42
C GLU A 178 0.09 18.47 -25.09
N GLU A 179 1.13 19.31 -24.99
CA GLU A 179 1.27 20.46 -25.88
C GLU A 179 1.71 19.99 -27.28
N ASN A 180 1.60 20.82 -28.31
CA ASN A 180 1.79 20.55 -29.76
C ASN A 180 3.13 19.90 -30.22
N GLN A 181 3.89 19.31 -29.30
CA GLN A 181 5.18 18.68 -29.49
C GLN A 181 5.00 17.26 -30.02
N ARG A 182 5.71 16.94 -31.12
CA ARG A 182 5.66 15.62 -31.75
C ARG A 182 6.75 14.73 -31.18
N THR A 183 6.32 13.70 -30.46
CA THR A 183 7.13 12.56 -30.02
C THR A 183 6.75 11.32 -30.81
N LYS A 184 7.66 10.36 -30.94
CA LYS A 184 7.35 9.02 -31.48
C LYS A 184 6.28 8.32 -30.65
N TYR A 185 6.30 8.55 -29.34
CA TYR A 185 5.39 7.95 -28.35
C TYR A 185 4.31 8.97 -27.94
N THR A 186 3.03 8.63 -28.08
CA THR A 186 1.92 9.57 -27.79
C THR A 186 1.13 9.16 -26.55
N LEU A 187 0.60 10.14 -25.81
CA LEU A 187 -0.24 9.86 -24.64
C LEU A 187 -1.55 9.19 -25.04
N LYS A 188 -2.09 9.47 -26.23
CA LYS A 188 -3.26 8.77 -26.77
C LYS A 188 -3.03 7.27 -26.94
N ASN A 189 -1.83 6.87 -27.39
CA ASN A 189 -1.50 5.46 -27.51
C ASN A 189 -1.36 4.81 -26.12
N ALA A 190 -0.68 5.48 -25.18
CA ALA A 190 -0.62 5.03 -23.79
C ALA A 190 -2.03 4.85 -23.17
N GLN A 191 -2.93 5.82 -23.40
CA GLN A 191 -4.32 5.79 -22.95
C GLN A 191 -5.04 4.54 -23.47
N GLN A 192 -4.93 4.23 -24.76
CA GLN A 192 -5.61 3.08 -25.38
C GLN A 192 -5.19 1.75 -24.75
N HIS A 193 -3.88 1.58 -24.53
CA HIS A 193 -3.34 0.37 -23.91
C HIS A 193 -3.74 0.26 -22.43
N LEU A 194 -3.65 1.35 -21.67
CA LEU A 194 -4.09 1.35 -20.26
C LEU A 194 -5.60 1.10 -20.13
N GLU A 195 -6.41 1.69 -21.00
CA GLU A 195 -7.86 1.45 -21.03
C GLU A 195 -8.17 -0.02 -21.35
N GLN A 196 -7.45 -0.61 -22.31
CA GLN A 196 -7.60 -2.03 -22.65
C GLN A 196 -7.23 -2.94 -21.47
N ALA A 197 -6.16 -2.62 -20.74
CA ALA A 197 -5.78 -3.35 -19.53
C ALA A 197 -6.91 -3.33 -18.49
N LEU A 198 -7.49 -2.16 -18.22
CA LEU A 198 -8.58 -1.99 -17.25
C LEU A 198 -9.91 -2.61 -17.72
N LYS A 199 -10.13 -2.75 -19.03
CA LYS A 199 -11.27 -3.50 -19.59
C LYS A 199 -11.13 -5.00 -19.37
N GLN A 200 -9.91 -5.52 -19.52
CA GLN A 200 -9.59 -6.94 -19.37
C GLN A 200 -9.51 -7.36 -17.89
N ASP A 201 -8.99 -6.49 -17.03
CA ASP A 201 -8.97 -6.68 -15.57
C ASP A 201 -9.71 -5.54 -14.87
N LYS A 202 -10.97 -5.83 -14.53
CA LYS A 202 -11.84 -4.91 -13.81
C LYS A 202 -11.55 -4.85 -12.32
N GLN A 203 -10.62 -5.65 -11.78
CA GLN A 203 -10.25 -5.62 -10.36
C GLN A 203 -8.84 -5.08 -10.15
N SER A 204 -8.06 -4.87 -11.22
CA SER A 204 -6.72 -4.31 -11.09
C SER A 204 -6.76 -2.83 -10.70
N ASP A 205 -6.30 -2.55 -9.48
CA ASP A 205 -5.96 -1.20 -9.05
C ASP A 205 -4.59 -0.74 -9.54
N PHE A 206 -3.71 -1.67 -9.94
CA PHE A 206 -2.32 -1.35 -10.28
C PHE A 206 -2.21 -0.39 -11.48
N PHE A 207 -3.04 -0.57 -12.51
CA PHE A 207 -2.98 0.26 -13.73
C PHE A 207 -3.81 1.54 -13.65
N VAL A 208 -4.68 1.68 -12.64
CA VAL A 208 -5.57 2.84 -12.50
C VAL A 208 -4.80 4.15 -12.32
N PRO A 209 -3.76 4.23 -11.45
CA PRO A 209 -2.99 5.46 -11.28
C PRO A 209 -2.37 5.97 -12.59
N TYR A 210 -1.78 5.08 -13.38
CA TYR A 210 -1.15 5.44 -14.65
C TYR A 210 -2.18 5.92 -15.67
N TYR A 211 -3.34 5.26 -15.74
CA TYR A 211 -4.41 5.66 -16.65
C TYR A 211 -4.92 7.07 -16.33
N VAL A 212 -5.17 7.34 -15.05
CA VAL A 212 -5.61 8.65 -14.55
C VAL A 212 -4.57 9.74 -14.83
N GLN A 213 -3.28 9.45 -14.61
CA GLN A 213 -2.20 10.39 -14.96
C GLN A 213 -2.19 10.74 -16.44
N VAL A 214 -2.36 9.74 -17.31
CA VAL A 214 -2.44 9.96 -18.76
C VAL A 214 -3.67 10.78 -19.14
N LEU A 215 -4.84 10.51 -18.55
CA LEU A 215 -6.06 11.29 -18.80
C LEU A 215 -5.88 12.77 -18.44
N ILE A 216 -5.29 13.07 -17.28
CA ILE A 216 -5.10 14.47 -16.87
C ILE A 216 -4.04 15.15 -17.74
N ALA A 217 -2.98 14.43 -18.14
CA ALA A 217 -1.98 14.95 -19.09
C ALA A 217 -2.58 15.22 -20.49
N LEU A 218 -3.69 14.55 -20.83
CA LEU A 218 -4.50 14.76 -22.05
C LEU A 218 -5.62 15.81 -21.86
N ASP A 219 -5.63 16.56 -20.75
CA ASP A 219 -6.68 17.51 -20.38
C ASP A 219 -8.09 16.90 -20.25
N LYS A 220 -8.17 15.61 -19.90
CA LYS A 220 -9.42 14.87 -19.64
C LYS A 220 -9.69 14.71 -18.15
N TYR A 221 -9.72 15.82 -17.43
CA TYR A 221 -9.83 15.83 -15.97
C TYR A 221 -11.11 15.17 -15.45
N ASP A 222 -12.27 15.53 -16.02
CA ASP A 222 -13.57 14.98 -15.60
C ASP A 222 -13.66 13.46 -15.80
N GLU A 223 -13.06 12.95 -16.88
CA GLU A 223 -12.98 11.51 -17.14
C GLU A 223 -12.10 10.82 -16.09
N ALA A 224 -10.98 11.45 -15.71
CA ALA A 224 -10.08 10.94 -14.69
C ALA A 224 -10.76 10.83 -13.31
N VAL A 225 -11.51 11.87 -12.90
CA VAL A 225 -12.29 11.88 -11.67
C VAL A 225 -13.39 10.82 -11.71
N SER A 226 -14.15 10.74 -12.81
CA SER A 226 -15.22 9.74 -12.97
C SER A 226 -14.70 8.30 -12.88
N VAL A 227 -13.51 8.03 -13.42
CA VAL A 227 -12.85 6.72 -13.31
C VAL A 227 -12.54 6.40 -11.86
N LEU A 228 -11.91 7.32 -11.13
CA LEU A 228 -11.56 7.10 -9.72
C LEU A 228 -12.78 6.94 -8.83
N GLN A 229 -13.82 7.77 -8.99
CA GLN A 229 -15.07 7.65 -8.23
C GLN A 229 -15.76 6.31 -8.49
N ARG A 230 -15.81 5.87 -9.75
CA ARG A 230 -16.38 4.56 -10.09
C ARG A 230 -15.57 3.41 -9.48
N ARG A 231 -14.24 3.52 -9.49
CA ARG A 231 -13.34 2.54 -8.87
C ARG A 231 -13.54 2.49 -7.36
N TYR A 232 -13.56 3.65 -6.72
CA TYR A 232 -13.80 3.77 -5.29
C TYR A 232 -15.14 3.15 -4.86
N ALA A 233 -16.20 3.35 -5.65
CA ALA A 233 -17.52 2.77 -5.39
C ALA A 233 -17.55 1.24 -5.57
N GLN A 234 -16.64 0.65 -6.34
CA GLN A 234 -16.53 -0.79 -6.54
C GLN A 234 -15.64 -1.45 -5.49
N GLU A 235 -14.51 -0.83 -5.22
CA GLU A 235 -13.47 -1.31 -4.32
C GLU A 235 -12.93 -0.12 -3.55
N LYS A 236 -13.16 -0.11 -2.23
CA LYS A 236 -12.66 0.92 -1.32
C LYS A 236 -11.15 0.78 -1.16
N SER A 237 -10.41 1.14 -2.21
CA SER A 237 -8.97 1.03 -2.27
C SER A 237 -8.33 2.29 -1.70
N ILE A 238 -7.40 2.10 -0.76
CA ILE A 238 -6.64 3.18 -0.15
C ILE A 238 -5.85 3.98 -1.20
N HIS A 239 -5.36 3.33 -2.25
CA HIS A 239 -4.63 3.98 -3.33
C HIS A 239 -5.53 4.89 -4.17
N ILE A 240 -6.77 4.46 -4.42
CA ILE A 240 -7.76 5.26 -5.16
C ILE A 240 -8.22 6.47 -4.33
N LEU A 241 -8.48 6.28 -3.03
CA LEU A 241 -8.82 7.36 -2.10
C LEU A 241 -7.74 8.44 -2.07
N ARG A 242 -6.48 8.02 -1.92
CA ARG A 242 -5.31 8.90 -1.96
C ARG A 242 -5.24 9.75 -3.24
N MET A 243 -5.57 9.16 -4.38
CA MET A 243 -5.63 9.89 -5.65
C MET A 243 -6.80 10.87 -5.71
N LEU A 244 -8.00 10.47 -5.28
CA LEU A 244 -9.17 11.35 -5.22
C LEU A 244 -8.90 12.59 -4.34
N ILE A 245 -8.28 12.39 -3.18
CA ILE A 245 -7.88 13.47 -2.27
C ILE A 245 -6.84 14.40 -2.91
N SER A 246 -5.97 13.86 -3.77
CA SER A 246 -4.90 14.63 -4.43
C SER A 246 -5.37 15.40 -5.67
N LEU A 247 -6.54 15.07 -6.21
CA LEU A 247 -7.13 15.77 -7.34
C LEU A 247 -7.86 17.03 -6.87
N ASP A 248 -7.72 18.09 -7.67
CA ASP A 248 -8.01 19.51 -7.43
C ASP A 248 -8.95 19.83 -6.22
N PRO A 249 -8.48 20.59 -5.21
CA PRO A 249 -9.28 21.05 -4.06
C PRO A 249 -10.43 22.02 -4.40
N ARG A 250 -10.67 22.33 -5.67
CA ARG A 250 -11.67 23.31 -6.14
C ARG A 250 -13.08 22.75 -6.32
N GLU A 251 -13.24 21.43 -6.33
CA GLU A 251 -14.56 20.79 -6.29
C GLU A 251 -14.78 20.11 -4.92
N PRO A 252 -15.45 20.80 -3.98
CA PRO A 252 -15.51 20.39 -2.57
C PRO A 252 -16.48 19.23 -2.29
N VAL A 253 -17.13 18.66 -3.29
CA VAL A 253 -18.15 17.65 -3.05
C VAL A 253 -17.46 16.31 -2.80
N ASP A 254 -17.50 15.88 -1.53
CA ASP A 254 -17.01 14.61 -0.96
C ASP A 254 -15.54 14.53 -0.50
N GLN A 255 -14.75 15.62 -0.55
CA GLN A 255 -13.37 15.58 -0.02
C GLN A 255 -13.29 15.20 1.46
N VAL A 256 -14.22 15.71 2.27
CA VAL A 256 -14.33 15.37 3.70
C VAL A 256 -14.65 13.88 3.87
N ALA A 257 -15.59 13.35 3.08
CA ALA A 257 -15.96 11.94 3.14
C ALA A 257 -14.80 11.02 2.75
N TYR A 258 -14.09 11.34 1.65
CA TYR A 258 -12.91 10.58 1.22
C TYR A 258 -11.77 10.65 2.23
N MET A 259 -11.53 11.80 2.87
CA MET A 259 -10.49 11.91 3.89
C MET A 259 -10.85 11.11 5.15
N LEU A 260 -12.11 11.12 5.57
CA LEU A 260 -12.57 10.26 6.67
C LEU A 260 -12.41 8.77 6.34
N ASP A 261 -12.84 8.35 5.14
CA ASP A 261 -12.67 6.97 4.68
C ASP A 261 -11.19 6.58 4.66
N TYR A 262 -10.33 7.51 4.22
CA TYR A 262 -8.90 7.30 4.15
C TYR A 262 -8.25 7.13 5.54
N LEU A 263 -8.57 8.00 6.51
CA LEU A 263 -8.06 7.90 7.88
C LEU A 263 -8.62 6.69 8.64
N GLU A 264 -9.82 6.23 8.30
CA GLU A 264 -10.37 4.96 8.82
C GLU A 264 -9.63 3.73 8.28
N MET A 265 -9.17 3.79 7.03
CA MET A 265 -8.42 2.71 6.39
C MET A 265 -6.94 2.69 6.78
N ASP A 266 -6.33 3.86 7.00
CA ASP A 266 -4.93 4.01 7.43
C ASP A 266 -4.83 4.73 8.77
N PRO A 267 -4.93 3.99 9.89
CA PRO A 267 -4.84 4.60 11.20
C PRO A 267 -3.45 5.18 11.50
N TYR A 268 -2.40 4.87 10.72
CA TYR A 268 -1.04 5.35 10.95
C TYR A 268 -0.67 6.58 10.10
N GLU A 269 -1.60 7.11 9.29
CA GLU A 269 -1.36 8.27 8.42
C GLU A 269 -1.21 9.58 9.21
N SER A 270 0.02 9.99 9.52
CA SER A 270 0.30 11.22 10.29
C SER A 270 0.23 12.50 9.46
N ARG A 271 0.55 12.46 8.16
CA ARG A 271 0.73 13.66 7.34
C ARG A 271 -0.55 14.47 7.19
N TRP A 272 -1.67 13.78 7.04
CA TRP A 272 -2.97 14.41 6.80
C TRP A 272 -3.82 14.54 8.05
N PHE A 273 -3.59 13.69 9.05
CA PHE A 273 -4.44 13.61 10.24
C PHE A 273 -4.55 14.95 10.96
N ASP A 274 -3.44 15.51 11.45
CA ASP A 274 -3.49 16.75 12.24
C ASP A 274 -4.14 17.90 11.45
N LYS A 275 -3.71 18.09 10.21
CA LYS A 275 -4.21 19.17 9.35
C LYS A 275 -5.70 19.01 9.05
N PHE A 276 -6.16 17.79 8.80
CA PHE A 276 -7.57 17.55 8.51
C PHE A 276 -8.42 17.68 9.76
N ILE A 277 -8.07 16.99 10.85
CA ILE A 277 -8.83 17.03 12.10
C ILE A 277 -8.94 18.47 12.62
N SER A 278 -7.82 19.20 12.74
CA SER A 278 -7.83 20.60 13.17
C SER A 278 -8.74 21.47 12.31
N SER A 279 -8.70 21.33 10.98
CA SER A 279 -9.57 22.09 10.08
C SER A 279 -11.06 21.84 10.29
N GLN A 280 -11.44 20.61 10.69
CA GLN A 280 -12.83 20.30 11.02
C GLN A 280 -13.20 20.84 12.41
N LEU A 281 -12.26 20.80 13.36
CA LEU A 281 -12.47 21.30 14.71
C LEU A 281 -12.58 22.84 14.78
N ASP A 282 -11.88 23.55 13.90
CA ASP A 282 -11.96 25.01 13.81
C ASP A 282 -13.36 25.50 13.39
N ASN A 283 -14.23 24.62 12.89
CA ASN A 283 -15.58 24.96 12.42
C ASN A 283 -16.65 23.95 12.86
N LEU A 284 -16.56 23.44 14.10
CA LEU A 284 -17.43 22.38 14.65
C LEU A 284 -18.93 22.63 14.48
N GLU A 285 -19.39 23.87 14.63
CA GLU A 285 -20.80 24.25 14.53
C GLU A 285 -21.42 23.94 13.15
N ASN A 286 -20.58 23.89 12.11
CA ASN A 286 -21.01 23.61 10.74
C ASN A 286 -20.74 22.16 10.31
N VAL A 287 -20.17 21.33 11.18
CA VAL A 287 -19.87 19.92 10.88
C VAL A 287 -21.10 19.07 11.16
N SER A 288 -21.48 18.22 10.19
CA SER A 288 -22.61 17.32 10.39
C SER A 288 -22.35 16.29 11.51
N VAL A 289 -23.43 15.88 12.18
CA VAL A 289 -23.44 14.84 13.22
C VAL A 289 -22.70 13.56 12.80
N ASP A 290 -22.92 13.08 11.57
CA ASP A 290 -22.26 11.87 11.05
C ASP A 290 -20.74 12.06 10.94
N ILE A 291 -20.28 13.23 10.50
CA ILE A 291 -18.85 13.55 10.42
C ILE A 291 -18.26 13.59 11.83
N LEU A 292 -18.92 14.24 12.80
CA LEU A 292 -18.45 14.29 14.19
C LEU A 292 -18.29 12.90 14.80
N LYS A 293 -19.26 12.01 14.58
CA LYS A 293 -19.19 10.63 15.03
C LYS A 293 -18.00 9.87 14.42
N ARG A 294 -17.73 10.07 13.12
CA ARG A 294 -16.58 9.45 12.44
C ARG A 294 -15.26 10.00 12.94
N LEU A 295 -15.13 11.33 13.09
CA LEU A 295 -13.95 11.98 13.66
C LEU A 295 -13.64 11.43 15.05
N LEU A 296 -14.66 11.31 15.91
CA LEU A 296 -14.53 10.73 17.25
C LEU A 296 -13.98 9.30 17.18
N LEU A 297 -14.56 8.43 16.35
CA LEU A 297 -14.09 7.05 16.18
C LEU A 297 -12.65 6.96 15.67
N ILE A 298 -12.28 7.78 14.69
CA ILE A 298 -10.92 7.82 14.13
C ILE A 298 -9.90 8.20 15.21
N ILE A 299 -10.17 9.25 15.99
CA ILE A 299 -9.28 9.73 17.05
C ILE A 299 -9.11 8.66 18.13
N ILE A 300 -10.22 8.06 18.57
CA ILE A 300 -10.20 7.01 19.60
C ILE A 300 -9.41 5.79 19.10
N ASN A 301 -9.71 5.28 17.91
CA ASN A 301 -9.01 4.11 17.36
C ASN A 301 -7.50 4.34 17.27
N ARG A 302 -7.07 5.57 16.93
CA ARG A 302 -5.65 5.94 16.92
C ARG A 302 -5.01 5.92 18.30
N ILE A 303 -5.72 6.41 19.32
CA ILE A 303 -5.28 6.36 20.71
C ILE A 303 -5.12 4.90 21.15
N GLU A 304 -6.11 4.07 20.89
CA GLU A 304 -6.13 2.65 21.26
C GLU A 304 -5.02 1.83 20.58
N LEU A 305 -4.62 2.21 19.36
CA LEU A 305 -3.50 1.57 18.65
C LEU A 305 -2.12 1.93 19.24
N GLY A 306 -2.07 2.78 20.26
CA GLY A 306 -0.83 3.13 20.96
C GLY A 306 0.12 3.93 20.08
N ASP A 307 -0.40 4.81 19.23
CA ASP A 307 0.43 5.71 18.45
C ASP A 307 0.96 6.84 19.37
N THR A 308 2.11 6.53 19.99
CA THR A 308 2.78 7.25 21.09
C THR A 308 3.36 8.61 20.71
N PHE A 309 3.30 9.04 19.46
CA PHE A 309 4.08 10.18 18.99
C PHE A 309 3.34 11.53 18.91
N GLU A 310 2.04 11.59 19.21
CA GLU A 310 1.23 12.80 18.96
C GLU A 310 0.26 13.12 20.10
N SER A 311 0.63 14.09 20.95
CA SER A 311 -0.22 14.67 22.01
C SER A 311 -1.45 15.42 21.46
N SER A 312 -1.48 15.74 20.17
CA SER A 312 -2.59 16.43 19.49
C SER A 312 -3.89 15.61 19.47
N LYS A 313 -3.80 14.28 19.38
CA LYS A 313 -4.97 13.38 19.32
C LYS A 313 -5.86 13.50 20.53
N TRP A 314 -5.25 13.52 21.71
CA TRP A 314 -5.96 13.72 22.95
C TRP A 314 -6.64 15.09 22.96
N LYS A 315 -5.94 16.15 22.55
CA LYS A 315 -6.52 17.51 22.47
C LYS A 315 -7.75 17.54 21.56
N TYR A 316 -7.68 16.86 20.41
CA TYR A 316 -8.81 16.72 19.50
C TYR A 316 -9.97 15.96 20.14
N LEU A 317 -9.69 14.86 20.85
CA LEU A 317 -10.69 14.10 21.59
C LEU A 317 -11.42 14.99 22.61
N ALA A 318 -10.70 15.72 23.46
CA ALA A 318 -11.29 16.61 24.46
C ALA A 318 -12.16 17.70 23.83
N THR A 319 -11.73 18.25 22.69
CA THR A 319 -12.50 19.28 21.97
C THR A 319 -13.82 18.72 21.44
N ILE A 320 -13.80 17.54 20.81
CA ILE A 320 -15.01 16.89 20.28
C ILE A 320 -15.94 16.47 21.42
N VAL A 321 -15.41 15.88 22.48
CA VAL A 321 -16.22 15.45 23.64
C VAL A 321 -16.89 16.66 24.29
N LYS A 322 -16.18 17.81 24.43
CA LYS A 322 -16.77 19.06 24.94
C LYS A 322 -18.00 19.43 24.15
N PHE A 323 -17.84 19.55 22.84
CA PHE A 323 -18.89 19.94 21.93
C PHE A 323 -20.08 18.98 21.98
N LEU A 324 -19.83 17.67 21.87
CA LEU A 324 -20.88 16.65 21.91
C LEU A 324 -21.59 16.58 23.27
N SER A 325 -20.89 16.84 24.38
CA SER A 325 -21.52 16.85 25.72
C SER A 325 -22.56 17.96 25.88
N HIS A 326 -22.40 19.08 25.17
CA HIS A 326 -23.35 20.20 25.18
C HIS A 326 -24.49 20.00 24.17
N GLU A 327 -24.17 19.57 22.94
CA GLU A 327 -25.11 19.59 21.82
C GLU A 327 -25.69 18.20 21.45
N HIS A 328 -24.95 17.10 21.69
CA HIS A 328 -25.26 15.76 21.14
C HIS A 328 -24.84 14.59 22.07
N LYS A 329 -25.38 14.56 23.30
CA LYS A 329 -25.01 13.57 24.33
C LYS A 329 -25.24 12.11 23.93
N ASP A 330 -26.24 11.84 23.10
CA ASP A 330 -26.58 10.50 22.61
C ASP A 330 -25.46 9.87 21.77
N ILE A 331 -24.81 10.65 20.90
CA ILE A 331 -23.67 10.20 20.10
C ILE A 331 -22.51 9.84 21.01
N LEU A 332 -22.21 10.71 21.97
CA LEU A 332 -21.13 10.55 22.92
C LEU A 332 -21.29 9.24 23.70
N ASN A 333 -22.45 9.04 24.32
CA ASN A 333 -22.73 7.83 25.10
C ASN A 333 -22.64 6.57 24.22
N SER A 334 -23.23 6.59 23.02
CA SER A 334 -23.20 5.44 22.11
C SER A 334 -21.80 5.02 21.65
N THR A 335 -20.83 5.96 21.67
CA THR A 335 -19.47 5.74 21.16
C THR A 335 -18.46 5.48 22.28
N MET A 336 -18.64 6.11 23.45
CA MET A 336 -17.65 6.15 24.52
C MET A 336 -17.92 5.16 25.67
N ASP A 337 -19.17 4.82 25.99
CA ASP A 337 -19.50 4.11 27.24
C ASP A 337 -18.71 2.81 27.44
N GLN A 338 -18.61 1.97 26.41
CA GLN A 338 -17.84 0.72 26.47
C GLN A 338 -16.32 0.94 26.44
N ARG A 339 -15.88 2.01 25.78
CA ARG A 339 -14.45 2.30 25.58
C ARG A 339 -13.81 2.93 26.81
N LEU A 340 -14.56 3.75 27.55
CA LEU A 340 -14.15 4.31 28.84
C LEU A 340 -13.87 3.18 29.85
N GLN A 341 -14.77 2.19 29.92
CA GLN A 341 -14.57 1.03 30.79
C GLN A 341 -13.32 0.25 30.39
N TRP A 342 -13.08 0.06 29.09
CA TRP A 342 -11.88 -0.62 28.59
C TRP A 342 -10.60 0.17 28.89
N TRP A 343 -10.57 1.48 28.64
CA TRP A 343 -9.44 2.35 28.97
C TRP A 343 -9.11 2.28 30.45
N HIS A 344 -10.12 2.41 31.32
CA HIS A 344 -9.96 2.26 32.77
C HIS A 344 -9.33 0.90 33.16
N THR A 345 -9.58 -0.17 32.42
CA THR A 345 -8.98 -1.49 32.72
C THR A 345 -7.58 -1.71 32.13
N MET A 346 -7.26 -1.12 30.98
CA MET A 346 -6.04 -1.44 30.22
C MET A 346 -4.88 -0.48 30.45
N TYR A 347 -5.16 0.80 30.68
CA TYR A 347 -4.13 1.82 30.88
C TYR A 347 -3.91 2.19 32.36
N PHE A 348 -4.73 1.64 33.26
CA PHE A 348 -4.80 2.09 34.65
C PHE A 348 -4.67 0.94 35.66
N ASP A 349 -3.57 0.18 35.54
CA ASP A 349 -2.85 -0.11 36.77
C ASP A 349 -2.21 1.21 37.23
N GLU A 350 -2.26 1.53 38.53
CA GLU A 350 -1.80 2.81 39.11
C GLU A 350 -0.33 3.13 38.74
N SER A 351 0.43 2.07 38.43
CA SER A 351 1.80 2.11 37.92
C SER A 351 1.92 2.72 36.51
N THR A 352 1.01 2.41 35.59
CA THR A 352 1.12 2.77 34.16
C THR A 352 0.68 4.21 33.90
N PHE A 353 -0.32 4.71 34.64
CA PHE A 353 -0.81 6.08 34.50
C PHE A 353 0.19 7.13 35.02
N ARG A 354 0.94 6.83 36.07
CA ARG A 354 1.99 7.72 36.60
C ARG A 354 3.17 7.91 35.63
N ASP A 355 3.37 6.95 34.73
CA ASP A 355 4.46 6.93 33.76
C ASP A 355 4.07 7.53 32.39
N ALA A 356 2.78 7.80 32.13
CA ALA A 356 2.31 8.45 30.89
C ALA A 356 2.77 9.91 30.77
N GLU A 357 2.89 10.48 29.58
CA GLU A 357 3.22 11.90 29.44
C GLU A 357 2.15 12.80 30.10
N ILE A 358 2.58 13.89 30.73
CA ILE A 358 1.70 14.73 31.56
C ILE A 358 0.58 15.36 30.71
N THR A 359 0.84 15.63 29.43
CA THR A 359 -0.17 16.10 28.47
C THR A 359 -1.30 15.10 28.26
N ASP A 360 -0.98 13.80 28.16
CA ASP A 360 -1.97 12.74 27.94
C ASP A 360 -2.84 12.56 29.19
N ARG A 361 -2.22 12.68 30.37
CA ARG A 361 -2.94 12.68 31.65
C ARG A 361 -3.93 13.82 31.74
N VAL A 362 -3.50 15.06 31.47
CA VAL A 362 -4.33 16.28 31.57
C VAL A 362 -5.52 16.27 30.61
N VAL A 363 -5.33 15.70 29.43
CA VAL A 363 -6.37 15.69 28.41
C VAL A 363 -7.35 14.53 28.59
N TYR A 364 -6.89 13.35 29.01
CA TYR A 364 -7.78 12.28 29.49
C TYR A 364 -8.59 12.74 30.70
N THR A 365 -7.93 13.43 31.63
CA THR A 365 -8.53 14.09 32.77
C THR A 365 -9.62 15.08 32.33
N ALA A 366 -9.41 15.86 31.26
CA ALA A 366 -10.44 16.74 30.69
C ALA A 366 -11.63 15.99 30.05
N VAL A 367 -11.38 14.85 29.39
CA VAL A 367 -12.41 13.99 28.77
C VAL A 367 -13.28 13.30 29.83
N CYS A 368 -12.67 12.73 30.88
CA CYS A 368 -13.41 12.17 32.02
C CYS A 368 -14.09 13.26 32.84
N ALA A 369 -13.52 14.46 32.85
CA ALA A 369 -14.04 15.57 33.63
C ALA A 369 -15.36 16.15 33.14
N GLN A 370 -15.62 16.12 31.84
CA GLN A 370 -16.93 16.48 31.31
C GLN A 370 -18.03 15.46 31.68
N GLN A 371 -17.66 14.31 32.25
CA GLN A 371 -18.56 13.34 32.87
C GLN A 371 -18.41 13.27 34.40
N LEU A 372 -17.66 14.20 35.04
CA LEU A 372 -17.43 14.26 36.50
C LEU A 372 -18.67 14.39 37.37
N VAL A 373 -19.84 14.71 36.80
CA VAL A 373 -21.06 14.85 37.58
C VAL A 373 -21.39 13.56 38.36
N ASP A 374 -20.87 12.42 37.90
CA ASP A 374 -21.15 11.09 38.47
C ASP A 374 -19.93 10.39 39.13
N LEU A 375 -18.75 11.03 39.22
CA LEU A 375 -17.57 10.40 39.84
C LEU A 375 -17.55 10.63 41.36
N GLU A 376 -17.43 9.55 42.13
CA GLU A 376 -17.34 9.67 43.59
C GLU A 376 -16.00 10.29 44.03
N PRO A 377 -15.95 11.04 45.15
CA PRO A 377 -14.71 11.68 45.65
C PRO A 377 -13.52 10.74 45.91
N GLU A 378 -13.80 9.44 46.00
CA GLU A 378 -12.80 8.41 46.23
C GLU A 378 -12.12 7.94 44.94
N ASP A 379 -12.70 8.27 43.77
CA ASP A 379 -12.19 7.92 42.46
C ASP A 379 -10.77 8.49 42.26
N PRO A 380 -9.80 7.67 41.82
CA PRO A 380 -8.43 8.12 41.55
C PRO A 380 -8.36 9.36 40.63
N ILE A 381 -9.29 9.50 39.69
CA ILE A 381 -9.33 10.62 38.74
C ILE A 381 -9.75 11.92 39.45
N TYR A 382 -10.71 11.87 40.38
CA TYR A 382 -11.14 13.02 41.18
C TYR A 382 -9.98 13.55 42.05
N LYS A 383 -9.21 12.65 42.66
CA LYS A 383 -8.06 13.01 43.50
C LYS A 383 -6.91 13.66 42.73
N ILE A 384 -6.72 13.27 41.46
CA ILE A 384 -5.69 13.83 40.58
C ILE A 384 -6.13 15.21 40.06
N LEU A 385 -7.43 15.37 39.78
CA LEU A 385 -8.05 16.62 39.33
C LEU A 385 -8.05 17.74 40.39
N CYS A 386 -8.27 17.37 41.64
CA CYS A 386 -8.35 18.31 42.76
C CYS A 386 -7.02 18.42 43.54
N GLY A 387 -5.93 17.85 43.03
CA GLY A 387 -4.60 17.90 43.64
C GLY A 387 -3.76 19.10 43.18
N ASP A 388 -2.78 19.49 43.99
CA ASP A 388 -1.90 20.66 43.79
C ASP A 388 -0.81 20.46 42.70
N ASP A 389 -0.83 19.36 41.94
CA ASP A 389 0.28 18.94 41.05
C ASP A 389 0.11 19.34 39.56
N LEU A 390 -0.90 20.15 39.21
CA LEU A 390 -1.09 20.65 37.83
C LEU A 390 -0.26 21.93 37.60
N SER A 391 0.43 22.01 36.45
CA SER A 391 1.09 23.26 36.01
C SER A 391 0.06 24.33 35.62
N GLU A 392 0.44 25.61 35.58
CA GLU A 392 -0.48 26.71 35.21
C GLU A 392 -1.11 26.52 33.82
N GLU A 393 -0.34 26.04 32.84
CA GLU A 393 -0.86 25.73 31.49
C GLU A 393 -1.89 24.58 31.53
N GLN A 394 -1.69 23.62 32.42
CA GLN A 394 -2.58 22.46 32.61
C GLN A 394 -3.86 22.85 33.34
N ALA A 395 -3.74 23.67 34.39
CA ALA A 395 -4.88 24.25 35.08
C ALA A 395 -5.70 25.14 34.15
N SER A 396 -5.06 25.93 33.28
CA SER A 396 -5.76 26.70 32.23
C SER A 396 -6.49 25.79 31.27
N PHE A 397 -5.83 24.75 30.72
CA PHE A 397 -6.47 23.82 29.79
C PHE A 397 -7.67 23.11 30.42
N VAL A 398 -7.52 22.62 31.65
CA VAL A 398 -8.58 22.00 32.46
C VAL A 398 -9.74 22.99 32.61
N ASN A 399 -9.50 24.21 33.08
CA ASN A 399 -10.54 25.22 33.25
C ASN A 399 -11.22 25.60 31.91
N ASP A 400 -10.46 25.71 30.83
CA ASP A 400 -10.95 26.11 29.51
C ASP A 400 -11.79 25.01 28.84
N HIS A 401 -11.65 23.75 29.25
CA HIS A 401 -12.31 22.61 28.62
C HIS A 401 -13.29 21.85 29.54
N ILE A 402 -13.20 21.98 30.87
CA ILE A 402 -14.02 21.23 31.83
C ILE A 402 -15.12 22.07 32.48
N VAL A 403 -14.82 23.34 32.81
CA VAL A 403 -15.70 24.21 33.61
C VAL A 403 -16.72 24.97 32.76
#